data_AF-A0A6B3F560-F1
#
_entry.id   AF-A0A6B3F560-F1
#
_cell.length_a   1.000
_cell.length_b   1.000
_cell.length_c   1.000
_cell.angle_alpha   90.00
_cell.angle_beta   90.00
_cell.angle_gamma   90.00
#
_symmetry.space_group_name_H-M   'P 1'
#
loop_
_entity.id
_entity.type
_entity.pdbx_description
1 polymer ?
#
loop_
_entity_poly.entity_id
_entity_poly.type
_entity_poly.pdbx_seq_one_letter_code
_entity_poly.pdbx_strand_id
1 'polypeptide(L)' 'TYEAPGEERGARAPLLDGTEEVGAALRTRTGVKPVYVSAGHRVALDTACAHTLALTPRYRLPETTRRADALCRAALR' A
#
# COMPACT_ATOMS: atom_id res chain seq x y z
N THR A 1 -5.00 14.56 -0.55
CA THR A 1 -6.05 14.08 -1.48
C THR A 1 -5.44 13.13 -2.50
N TYR A 2 -6.24 12.39 -3.25
CA TYR A 2 -5.76 11.56 -4.37
C TYR A 2 -6.90 11.37 -5.37
N GLU A 3 -6.55 11.19 -6.65
CA GLU A 3 -7.48 10.67 -7.65
C GLU A 3 -7.52 9.14 -7.60
N ALA A 4 -8.63 8.53 -8.00
CA ALA A 4 -8.71 7.08 -8.01
C ALA A 4 -7.64 6.49 -8.97
N PRO A 5 -6.77 5.56 -8.53
CA PRO A 5 -5.86 4.90 -9.46
C PRO A 5 -6.66 4.04 -10.44
N GLY A 6 -6.04 3.64 -11.55
CA GLY A 6 -6.61 2.64 -12.46
C GLY A 6 -7.08 1.36 -11.74
N GLU A 7 -7.95 0.59 -12.39
CA GLU A 7 -8.56 -0.59 -11.77
C GLU A 7 -7.58 -1.76 -11.60
N GLU A 8 -6.56 -1.83 -12.45
CA GLU A 8 -5.62 -2.95 -12.51
C GLU A 8 -4.61 -2.96 -11.38
N ARG A 9 -4.21 -4.17 -10.96
CA ARG A 9 -3.13 -4.35 -9.98
C ARG A 9 -1.85 -3.67 -10.46
N GLY A 10 -1.28 -2.83 -9.60
CA GLY A 10 -0.10 -2.03 -9.88
C GLY A 10 -0.42 -0.60 -10.28
N ALA A 11 -1.65 -0.30 -10.67
CA ALA A 11 -2.05 1.09 -10.91
C ALA A 11 -1.90 1.91 -9.63
N ARG A 12 -1.40 3.14 -9.78
CA ARG A 12 -1.24 4.08 -8.66
C ARG A 12 -1.61 5.50 -9.05
N ALA A 13 -1.97 6.28 -8.06
CA ALA A 13 -2.17 7.72 -8.17
C ALA A 13 -1.39 8.42 -7.03
N PRO A 14 -0.83 9.62 -7.27
CA PRO A 14 -0.16 10.40 -6.23
C PRO A 14 -1.09 10.68 -5.05
N LEU A 15 -0.55 10.50 -3.84
CA LEU A 15 -1.19 10.98 -2.61
C LEU A 15 -0.60 12.34 -2.28
N LEU A 16 -1.44 13.38 -2.34
CA LEU A 16 -1.02 14.76 -2.19
C LEU A 16 -1.33 15.31 -0.80
N ASP A 17 -0.41 16.05 -0.21
CA ASP A 17 -0.68 17.01 0.87
C ASP A 17 -0.52 18.43 0.28
N GLY A 18 -1.64 19.10 0.03
CA GLY A 18 -1.65 20.28 -0.84
C GLY A 18 -1.12 19.95 -2.25
N THR A 19 0.07 20.46 -2.58
CA THR A 19 0.77 20.18 -3.85
C THR A 19 1.94 19.20 -3.71
N GLU A 20 2.26 18.78 -2.49
CA GLU A 20 3.38 17.87 -2.22
C GLU A 20 2.94 16.40 -2.36
N GLU A 21 3.67 15.59 -3.13
CA GLU A 21 3.45 14.14 -3.19
C GLU A 21 4.09 13.46 -1.98
N VAL A 22 3.25 12.98 -1.06
CA VAL A 22 3.68 12.33 0.20
C VAL A 22 3.58 10.80 0.15
N GLY A 23 3.07 10.25 -0.96
CA GLY A 23 2.92 8.82 -1.15
C GLY A 23 2.09 8.46 -2.39
N ALA A 24 1.54 7.26 -2.41
CA ALA A 24 0.73 6.75 -3.51
C ALA A 24 -0.49 5.98 -3.00
N ALA A 25 -1.65 6.22 -3.61
CA ALA A 25 -2.78 5.30 -3.57
C ALA A 25 -2.52 4.16 -4.56
N LEU A 26 -2.22 2.97 -4.06
CA LEU A 26 -1.74 1.82 -4.84
C LEU A 26 -2.78 0.70 -4.91
N ARG A 27 -3.12 0.27 -6.13
CA ARG A 27 -4.01 -0.85 -6.39
C ARG A 27 -3.26 -2.18 -6.21
N THR A 28 -3.36 -2.80 -5.04
CA THR A 28 -2.69 -4.10 -4.77
C THR A 28 -3.48 -5.30 -5.29
N ARG A 29 -4.78 -5.11 -5.57
CA ARG A 29 -5.72 -6.11 -6.10
C ARG A 29 -6.65 -5.44 -7.10
N THR A 30 -6.78 -6.02 -8.30
CA THR A 30 -7.67 -5.49 -9.34
C THR A 30 -9.10 -5.34 -8.81
N GLY A 31 -9.72 -4.19 -9.08
CA GLY A 31 -11.10 -3.88 -8.68
C GLY A 31 -11.33 -3.69 -7.17
N VAL A 32 -10.29 -3.77 -6.33
CA VAL A 32 -10.41 -3.61 -4.87
C VAL A 32 -9.92 -2.22 -4.44
N LYS A 33 -10.49 -1.66 -3.37
CA LYS A 33 -10.04 -0.38 -2.78
C LYS A 33 -8.50 -0.35 -2.61
N PRO A 34 -7.79 0.70 -3.06
CA PRO A 34 -6.34 0.76 -2.97
C PRO A 34 -5.85 0.80 -1.51
N VAL A 35 -4.57 0.53 -1.30
CA VAL A 35 -3.86 0.85 -0.06
C VAL A 35 -3.09 2.17 -0.25
N TYR A 36 -2.70 2.81 0.84
CA TYR A 36 -1.86 4.01 0.77
C TYR A 36 -0.45 3.63 1.19
N VAL A 37 0.52 3.93 0.32
CA VAL A 37 1.94 3.62 0.52
C VAL A 37 2.69 4.94 0.57
N SER A 38 3.50 5.14 1.60
CA SER A 38 4.45 6.26 1.69
C SER A 38 5.87 5.72 1.83
N ALA A 39 6.85 6.54 1.46
CA ALA A 39 8.25 6.23 1.74
C ALA A 39 8.52 6.31 3.24
N GLY A 40 9.29 5.35 3.76
CA GLY A 40 9.87 5.41 5.09
C GLY A 40 11.27 6.04 5.06
N HIS A 41 12.18 5.55 5.90
CA HIS A 41 13.58 5.96 5.86
C HIS A 41 14.39 5.11 4.86
N ARG A 42 15.24 5.76 4.05
CA ARG A 42 16.17 5.13 3.10
C ARG A 42 15.53 4.24 2.03
N VAL A 43 14.28 4.52 1.66
CA VAL A 43 13.57 3.82 0.59
C VAL A 43 12.85 4.86 -0.28
N ALA A 44 13.03 4.81 -1.59
CA ALA A 44 12.28 5.65 -2.51
C ALA A 44 10.83 5.16 -2.62
N LEU A 45 9.89 6.07 -2.91
CA LEU A 45 8.46 5.73 -3.02
C LEU A 45 8.19 4.60 -4.03
N ASP A 46 8.86 4.63 -5.19
CA ASP A 46 8.73 3.58 -6.21
C ASP A 46 9.15 2.20 -5.68
N THR A 47 10.25 2.14 -4.94
CA THR A 47 10.74 0.92 -4.29
C THR A 47 9.75 0.44 -3.22
N ALA A 48 9.18 1.35 -2.43
CA ALA A 48 8.15 1.01 -1.44
C ALA A 48 6.89 0.43 -2.10
N CYS A 49 6.44 1.01 -3.23
CA CYS A 49 5.32 0.48 -4.00
C CYS A 49 5.61 -0.92 -4.57
N ALA A 50 6.81 -1.14 -5.13
CA ALA A 50 7.23 -2.43 -5.65
C ALA A 50 7.24 -3.52 -4.56
N HIS A 51 7.80 -3.23 -3.39
CA HIS A 51 7.76 -4.15 -2.25
C HIS A 51 6.34 -4.41 -1.77
N THR A 52 5.50 -3.38 -1.70
CA THR A 52 4.09 -3.53 -1.32
C THR A 52 3.38 -4.49 -2.26
N LEU A 53 3.54 -4.34 -3.59
CA LEU A 53 2.96 -5.26 -4.58
C LEU A 53 3.48 -6.68 -4.41
N ALA A 54 4.80 -6.86 -4.25
CA ALA A 54 5.43 -8.16 -4.05
C ALA A 54 4.90 -8.88 -2.78
N LEU A 55 4.58 -8.12 -1.73
CA LEU A 55 4.02 -8.62 -0.48
C LEU A 55 2.49 -8.74 -0.49
N THR A 56 1.82 -8.39 -1.59
CA THR A 56 0.38 -8.56 -1.82
C THR A 56 0.08 -9.48 -3.02
N PRO A 57 0.58 -10.73 -3.07
CA PRO A 57 0.28 -11.62 -4.19
C PRO A 57 -1.18 -12.11 -4.15
N ARG A 58 -1.76 -12.26 -2.94
CA ARG A 58 -3.06 -12.91 -2.72
C ARG A 58 -4.12 -12.03 -2.05
N TYR A 59 -3.71 -11.02 -1.30
CA TYR A 59 -4.60 -10.20 -0.47
C TYR A 59 -4.41 -8.72 -0.76
N ARG A 60 -5.39 -7.90 -0.36
CA ARG A 60 -5.31 -6.43 -0.45
C ARG A 60 -4.19 -5.86 0.43
N LEU A 61 -4.02 -6.40 1.65
CA LEU A 61 -3.03 -5.95 2.62
C LEU A 61 -1.75 -6.80 2.51
N PRO A 62 -0.55 -6.22 2.66
CA PRO A 62 0.71 -6.95 2.66
C PRO A 62 0.72 -8.09 3.68
N GLU A 63 1.33 -9.22 3.33
CA GLU A 63 1.45 -10.37 4.22
C GLU A 63 2.13 -10.01 5.54
N THR A 64 3.08 -9.08 5.53
CA THR A 64 3.78 -8.58 6.72
C THR A 64 2.80 -7.98 7.73
N THR A 65 2.00 -6.99 7.33
CA THR A 65 1.00 -6.36 8.21
C THR A 65 -0.08 -7.34 8.63
N ARG A 66 -0.54 -8.22 7.73
CA ARG A 66 -1.54 -9.26 8.06
C ARG A 66 -1.06 -10.21 9.14
N ARG A 67 0.19 -10.70 9.04
CA ARG A 67 0.78 -11.61 10.03
C ARG A 67 1.03 -10.90 11.36
N ALA A 68 1.51 -9.65 11.33
CA ALA A 68 1.72 -8.86 12.54
C ALA A 68 0.39 -8.59 13.28
N ASP A 69 -0.67 -8.20 12.57
CA ASP A 69 -2.01 -7.99 13.15
C ASP A 69 -2.58 -9.28 13.76
N ALA A 70 -2.45 -10.42 13.06
CA ALA A 70 -2.89 -11.71 13.60
C ALA A 70 -2.13 -12.09 14.88
N LEU A 71 -0.81 -11.90 14.90
CA LEU A 71 0.05 -12.23 16.03
C LEU A 71 -0.24 -11.35 17.25
N CYS A 72 -0.35 -10.03 17.07
CA CYS A 72 -0.61 -9.13 18.20
C CYS A 72 -2.00 -9.38 18.79
N ARG A 73 -3.02 -9.67 17.97
CA ARG A 73 -4.35 -10.05 18.47
C ARG A 73 -4.35 -11.36 19.24
N ALA A 74 -3.54 -12.33 18.83
CA ALA A 74 -3.39 -13.59 19.56
C ALA A 74 -2.73 -13.38 20.93
N ALA A 75 -1.75 -12.48 21.03
CA ALA A 75 -1.04 -12.17 22.27
C ALA A 75 -1.86 -11.34 23.28
N LEU A 76 -2.94 -10.67 22.84
CA LEU A 76 -3.84 -9.89 23.69
C LEU A 76 -5.01 -10.71 24.26
N ARG A 77 -5.11 -12.01 23.91
CA ARG A 77 -6.11 -12.93 24.47
C ARG A 77 -5.55 -13.64 25.69
#